data_AF-A0A933I4T7-F1
#
_entry.id   AF-A0A933I4T7-F1
#
_cell.length_a   1.000
_cell.length_b   1.000
_cell.length_c   1.000
_cell.angle_alpha   90.00
_cell.angle_beta   90.00
_cell.angle_gamma   90.00
#
_symmetry.space_group_name_H-M   'P 1'
#
loop_
_entity.id
_entity.type
_entity.pdbx_description
1 polymer ?
#
loop_
_entity_poly.entity_id
_entity_poly.type
_entity_poly.pdbx_seq_one_letter_code
_entity_poly.pdbx_strand_id
1 'polypeptide(L)'
;MFIVCLLSFLLLPSIVHAWGPLTHVYLGNQIIDFGAAALPPAIYGVIKKFKNDFLYGNLSADIILGRKFQGFEKNSHSWDIAWKLLEFSKTDRQKAFAYGYLTHLCADSVVHNLKGGAMPFKHSIMEVKSDSMVNRKYRKMLKDLDAFMQKKNDVVLEDHLESLIFSFKTNKKIFKGFLLLSRLPNYRPVSGFIKKRFPYGIPVVDIYDFQQESLRRMFELLKNGRDSDVLKEHPLGSISKRFS
;
A
#
# COMPACT_ATOMS: atom_id res chain seq x y z
N MET A 1 26.55 -7.66 1.01
CA MET A 1 25.23 -8.18 1.43
C MET A 1 24.09 -7.19 1.21
N PHE A 2 24.15 -5.95 1.74
CA PHE A 2 23.10 -4.93 1.58
C PHE A 2 22.79 -4.56 0.11
N ILE A 3 23.84 -4.36 -0.70
CA ILE A 3 23.74 -4.05 -2.13
C ILE A 3 23.13 -5.20 -2.92
N VAL A 4 23.42 -6.45 -2.55
CA VAL A 4 22.87 -7.65 -3.21
C VAL A 4 21.37 -7.77 -2.93
N CYS A 5 20.92 -7.56 -1.69
CA CYS A 5 19.48 -7.53 -1.36
C CYS A 5 18.73 -6.39 -2.07
N LEU A 6 19.37 -5.22 -2.23
CA LEU A 6 18.79 -4.07 -2.93
C LEU A 6 18.75 -4.27 -4.45
N LEU A 7 19.78 -4.86 -5.05
CA LEU A 7 19.79 -5.25 -6.47
C LEU A 7 18.77 -6.35 -6.74
N SER A 8 18.59 -7.28 -5.80
CA SER A 8 17.51 -8.28 -5.85
C SER A 8 16.14 -7.59 -5.86
N PHE A 9 15.96 -6.49 -5.11
CA PHE A 9 14.73 -5.70 -5.10
C PHE A 9 14.47 -4.98 -6.43
N LEU A 10 15.50 -4.39 -7.06
CA LEU A 10 15.39 -3.81 -8.41
C LEU A 10 15.10 -4.85 -9.49
N LEU A 11 15.45 -6.11 -9.24
CA LEU A 11 15.24 -7.25 -10.15
C LEU A 11 13.96 -8.03 -9.85
N LEU A 12 13.22 -7.72 -8.77
CA LEU A 12 11.91 -8.31 -8.50
C LEU A 12 10.84 -7.60 -9.35
N PRO A 13 10.35 -8.20 -10.45
CA PRO A 13 9.53 -7.51 -11.45
C PRO A 13 8.09 -7.21 -11.00
N SER A 14 7.78 -7.30 -9.71
CA SER A 14 6.40 -7.47 -9.22
C SER A 14 5.86 -6.35 -8.33
N ILE A 15 6.69 -5.36 -7.95
CA ILE A 15 6.28 -4.18 -7.16
C ILE A 15 6.51 -2.93 -8.00
N VAL A 16 5.95 -2.89 -9.21
CA VAL A 16 6.41 -1.89 -10.20
C VAL A 16 5.65 -0.56 -10.09
N HIS A 17 4.62 -0.42 -9.25
CA HIS A 17 3.74 0.76 -9.30
C HIS A 17 3.01 1.10 -7.97
N ALA A 18 3.63 0.91 -6.81
CA ALA A 18 2.99 1.14 -5.50
C ALA A 18 3.77 2.15 -4.63
N TRP A 19 3.14 2.62 -3.55
CA TRP A 19 3.86 3.33 -2.47
C TRP A 19 4.68 2.36 -1.61
N GLY A 20 5.68 2.90 -0.90
CA GLY A 20 6.47 2.12 0.04
C GLY A 20 5.71 1.86 1.36
N PRO A 21 6.11 0.85 2.15
CA PRO A 21 5.45 0.52 3.41
C PRO A 21 5.38 1.68 4.40
N LEU A 22 6.44 2.50 4.51
CA LEU A 22 6.38 3.64 5.44
C LEU A 22 5.40 4.70 4.95
N THR A 23 5.32 4.91 3.64
CA THR A 23 4.36 5.83 3.04
C THR A 23 2.93 5.36 3.25
N HIS A 24 2.62 4.07 3.11
CA HIS A 24 1.30 3.54 3.49
C HIS A 24 0.98 3.72 4.98
N VAL A 25 1.94 3.46 5.88
CA VAL A 25 1.72 3.74 7.32
C VAL A 25 1.47 5.23 7.58
N TYR A 26 2.22 6.10 6.90
CA TYR A 26 2.03 7.55 6.98
C TYR A 26 0.62 7.96 6.55
N LEU A 27 0.21 7.55 5.34
CA LEU A 27 -1.09 7.88 4.77
C LEU A 27 -2.23 7.34 5.63
N GLY A 28 -2.15 6.07 6.05
CA GLY A 28 -3.13 5.46 6.95
C GLY A 28 -3.22 6.19 8.29
N ASN A 29 -2.09 6.62 8.86
CA ASN A 29 -2.13 7.40 10.09
C ASN A 29 -2.78 8.78 9.90
N GLN A 30 -2.67 9.42 8.72
CA GLN A 30 -3.38 10.68 8.47
C GLN A 30 -4.90 10.49 8.51
N ILE A 31 -5.41 9.35 8.02
CA ILE A 31 -6.83 8.99 8.15
C ILE A 31 -7.25 8.90 9.63
N ILE A 32 -6.42 8.28 10.47
CA ILE A 32 -6.69 8.14 11.92
C ILE A 32 -6.68 9.50 12.63
N ASP A 33 -5.77 10.40 12.24
CA ASP A 33 -5.57 11.70 12.86
C ASP A 33 -6.66 12.70 12.44
N PHE A 34 -7.01 12.77 11.15
CA PHE A 34 -7.95 13.76 10.62
C PHE A 34 -9.37 13.22 10.37
N GLY A 35 -9.58 11.90 10.47
CA GLY A 35 -10.85 11.26 10.13
C GLY A 35 -12.04 11.70 10.97
N ALA A 36 -11.83 12.18 12.19
CA ALA A 36 -12.92 12.63 13.06
C ALA A 36 -13.76 13.77 12.43
N ALA A 37 -13.12 14.64 11.65
CA ALA A 37 -13.77 15.78 11.02
C ALA A 37 -14.30 15.50 9.61
N ALA A 38 -13.87 14.40 8.98
CA ALA A 38 -14.07 14.17 7.54
C ALA A 38 -14.84 12.88 7.21
N LEU A 39 -14.94 11.93 8.15
CA LEU A 39 -15.52 10.61 7.91
C LEU A 39 -16.85 10.40 8.66
N PRO A 40 -17.73 9.53 8.15
CA PRO A 40 -18.90 9.08 8.89
C PRO A 40 -18.52 8.54 10.29
N PRO A 41 -19.21 8.95 11.37
CA PRO A 41 -18.83 8.58 12.75
C PRO A 41 -18.73 7.07 12.98
N ALA A 42 -19.58 6.27 12.33
CA ALA A 42 -19.54 4.81 12.44
C ALA A 42 -18.25 4.20 11.87
N ILE A 43 -17.79 4.69 10.71
CA ILE A 43 -16.55 4.23 10.06
C ILE A 43 -15.34 4.69 10.87
N TYR A 44 -15.31 5.98 11.23
CA TYR A 44 -14.21 6.53 12.02
C TYR A 44 -14.09 5.84 13.38
N GLY A 45 -15.20 5.56 14.06
CA GLY A 45 -15.21 4.86 15.35
C GLY A 45 -14.53 3.49 15.28
N VAL A 46 -14.82 2.72 14.23
CA VAL A 46 -14.18 1.42 13.98
C VAL A 46 -12.69 1.57 13.70
N ILE A 47 -12.30 2.47 12.78
CA ILE A 47 -10.90 2.73 12.43
C ILE A 47 -10.10 3.19 13.65
N LYS A 48 -10.63 4.13 14.43
CA LYS A 48 -9.94 4.70 15.59
C LYS A 48 -9.75 3.68 16.70
N LYS A 49 -10.78 2.85 16.96
CA LYS A 49 -10.73 1.80 17.98
C LYS A 49 -9.76 0.68 17.61
N PHE A 50 -9.68 0.32 16.33
CA PHE A 50 -8.85 -0.79 15.82
C PHE A 50 -7.76 -0.30 14.86
N LYS A 51 -7.07 0.78 15.24
CA LYS A 51 -6.05 1.45 14.41
C LYS A 51 -4.94 0.53 13.89
N ASN A 52 -4.53 -0.47 14.67
CA ASN A 52 -3.46 -1.38 14.26
C ASN A 52 -3.93 -2.36 13.19
N ASP A 53 -5.17 -2.86 13.29
CA ASP A 53 -5.80 -3.68 12.26
C ASP A 53 -5.95 -2.87 10.96
N PHE A 54 -6.41 -1.61 11.06
CA PHE A 54 -6.50 -0.70 9.92
C PHE A 54 -5.15 -0.43 9.25
N LEU A 55 -4.13 -0.04 10.02
CA LEU A 55 -2.78 0.21 9.48
C LEU A 55 -2.19 -1.05 8.84
N TYR A 56 -2.49 -2.21 9.39
CA TYR A 56 -2.04 -3.47 8.81
C TYR A 56 -2.78 -3.81 7.52
N GLY A 57 -4.09 -3.61 7.46
CA GLY A 57 -4.86 -3.70 6.22
C GLY A 57 -4.27 -2.81 5.12
N ASN A 58 -3.88 -1.59 5.48
CA ASN A 58 -3.26 -0.62 4.58
C ASN A 58 -1.87 -1.03 4.06
N LEU A 59 -1.31 -2.13 4.55
CA LEU A 59 -0.05 -2.73 4.10
C LEU A 59 -0.24 -4.07 3.40
N SER A 60 -1.37 -4.75 3.64
CA SER A 60 -1.45 -6.19 3.42
C SER A 60 -1.84 -6.58 1.98
N ALA A 61 -2.28 -5.64 1.15
CA ALA A 61 -2.57 -5.90 -0.26
C ALA A 61 -1.34 -6.33 -1.07
N ASP A 62 -0.14 -5.90 -0.63
CA ASP A 62 1.15 -6.25 -1.22
C ASP A 62 1.72 -7.59 -0.75
N ILE A 63 1.00 -8.36 0.07
CA ILE A 63 1.47 -9.70 0.48
C ILE A 63 1.55 -10.64 -0.74
N ILE A 64 0.59 -10.57 -1.66
CA ILE A 64 0.52 -11.49 -2.81
C ILE A 64 1.45 -11.00 -3.93
N LEU A 65 2.52 -11.75 -4.17
CA LEU A 65 3.47 -11.50 -5.25
C LEU A 65 3.01 -12.14 -6.56
N GLY A 66 3.57 -11.66 -7.67
CA GLY A 66 3.27 -12.24 -8.98
C GLY A 66 1.89 -11.85 -9.54
N ARG A 67 1.25 -10.84 -8.94
CA ARG A 67 -0.08 -10.35 -9.33
C ARG A 67 -0.22 -9.94 -10.80
N LYS A 68 0.88 -9.56 -11.47
CA LYS A 68 0.89 -9.27 -12.92
C LYS A 68 0.53 -10.50 -13.78
N PHE A 69 0.67 -11.70 -13.22
CA PHE A 69 0.32 -12.97 -13.85
C PHE A 69 -1.07 -13.49 -13.40
N GLN A 70 -1.76 -12.77 -12.51
CA GLN A 70 -3.14 -13.05 -12.11
C GLN A 70 -4.13 -12.38 -13.06
N GLY A 71 -5.22 -13.08 -13.38
CA GLY A 71 -6.39 -12.44 -14.01
C GLY A 71 -6.92 -11.31 -13.13
N PHE A 72 -7.46 -10.27 -13.76
CA PHE A 72 -7.89 -9.03 -13.07
C PHE A 72 -8.81 -9.28 -11.86
N GLU A 73 -9.75 -10.22 -11.99
CA GLU A 73 -10.72 -10.52 -10.93
C GLU A 73 -10.12 -11.21 -9.70
N LYS A 74 -8.97 -11.85 -9.86
CA LYS A 74 -8.26 -12.62 -8.81
C LYS A 74 -7.08 -11.86 -8.22
N ASN A 75 -6.87 -10.62 -8.65
CA ASN A 75 -5.75 -9.81 -8.26
C ASN A 75 -6.00 -9.16 -6.89
N SER A 76 -5.02 -9.23 -5.98
CA SER A 76 -5.11 -8.57 -4.67
C SER A 76 -5.40 -7.06 -4.76
N HIS A 77 -5.08 -6.44 -5.90
CA HIS A 77 -5.39 -5.04 -6.18
C HIS A 77 -6.66 -4.87 -7.03
N SER A 78 -7.73 -5.53 -6.59
CA SER A 78 -9.08 -5.43 -7.16
C SER A 78 -10.03 -4.81 -6.15
N TRP A 79 -10.86 -3.87 -6.60
CA TRP A 79 -11.93 -3.29 -5.78
C TRP A 79 -12.88 -4.37 -5.28
N ASP A 80 -13.23 -5.36 -6.11
CA ASP A 80 -14.16 -6.41 -5.74
C ASP A 80 -13.63 -7.28 -4.60
N ILE A 81 -12.33 -7.59 -4.61
CA ILE A 81 -11.70 -8.32 -3.51
C ILE A 81 -11.72 -7.48 -2.23
N ALA A 82 -11.35 -6.20 -2.32
CA ALA A 82 -11.33 -5.31 -1.17
C ALA A 82 -12.73 -5.11 -0.55
N TRP A 83 -13.77 -4.98 -1.40
CA TRP A 83 -15.16 -4.90 -0.94
C TRP A 83 -15.66 -6.22 -0.35
N LYS A 84 -15.33 -7.37 -0.97
CA LYS A 84 -15.64 -8.69 -0.42
C LYS A 84 -15.02 -8.87 0.98
N LEU A 85 -13.77 -8.46 1.17
CA LEU A 85 -13.14 -8.49 2.50
C LEU A 85 -13.92 -7.68 3.55
N LEU A 86 -14.47 -6.53 3.15
CA LEU A 86 -15.32 -5.72 4.04
C LEU A 86 -16.68 -6.40 4.30
N GLU A 87 -17.31 -6.99 3.28
CA GLU A 87 -18.61 -7.67 3.40
C GLU A 87 -18.54 -8.92 4.26
N PHE A 88 -17.46 -9.70 4.13
CA PHE A 88 -17.24 -10.90 4.94
C PHE A 88 -16.75 -10.60 6.37
N SER A 89 -16.50 -9.33 6.70
CA SER A 89 -16.04 -8.93 8.03
C SER A 89 -17.14 -9.12 9.09
N LYS A 90 -16.92 -10.08 9.99
CA LYS A 90 -17.85 -10.42 11.08
C LYS A 90 -17.63 -9.58 12.34
N THR A 91 -16.48 -8.91 12.44
CA THR A 91 -16.10 -8.12 13.62
C THR A 91 -15.59 -6.75 13.20
N ASP A 92 -15.68 -5.77 14.11
CA ASP A 92 -15.15 -4.43 13.85
C ASP A 92 -13.63 -4.41 13.61
N ARG A 93 -12.88 -5.38 14.17
CA ARG A 93 -11.44 -5.55 13.85
C ARG A 93 -11.23 -5.89 12.37
N GLN A 94 -12.01 -6.84 11.86
CA GLN A 94 -11.96 -7.23 10.45
C GLN A 94 -12.42 -6.09 9.55
N LYS A 95 -13.47 -5.34 9.95
CA LYS A 95 -13.89 -4.15 9.22
C LYS A 95 -12.79 -3.09 9.17
N ALA A 96 -12.12 -2.82 10.29
CA ALA A 96 -10.99 -1.89 10.33
C ALA A 96 -9.86 -2.35 9.39
N PHE A 97 -9.51 -3.64 9.43
CA PHE A 97 -8.55 -4.23 8.49
C PHE A 97 -8.99 -4.05 7.02
N ALA A 98 -10.24 -4.34 6.69
CA ALA A 98 -10.77 -4.20 5.33
C ALA A 98 -10.80 -2.73 4.86
N TYR A 99 -11.15 -1.78 5.73
CA TYR A 99 -11.02 -0.34 5.42
C TYR A 99 -9.56 0.04 5.14
N GLY A 100 -8.62 -0.51 5.91
CA GLY A 100 -7.19 -0.35 5.64
C GLY A 100 -6.82 -0.83 4.24
N TYR A 101 -7.26 -2.05 3.89
CA TYR A 101 -7.01 -2.66 2.59
C TYR A 101 -7.58 -1.83 1.43
N LEU A 102 -8.82 -1.35 1.57
CA LEU A 102 -9.45 -0.45 0.60
C LEU A 102 -8.65 0.85 0.41
N THR A 103 -8.18 1.43 1.51
CA THR A 103 -7.38 2.67 1.44
C THR A 103 -6.00 2.48 0.84
N HIS A 104 -5.44 1.28 0.91
CA HIS A 104 -4.20 0.93 0.20
C HIS A 104 -4.42 1.05 -1.31
N LEU A 105 -5.49 0.46 -1.83
CA LEU A 105 -5.84 0.51 -3.25
C LEU A 105 -6.09 1.95 -3.72
N CYS A 106 -6.71 2.79 -2.87
CA CYS A 106 -6.87 4.21 -3.16
C CYS A 106 -5.54 4.92 -3.34
N ALA A 107 -4.59 4.69 -2.42
CA ALA A 107 -3.28 5.32 -2.47
C ALA A 107 -2.49 4.90 -3.72
N ASP A 108 -2.50 3.61 -4.04
CA ASP A 108 -1.79 3.07 -5.20
C ASP A 108 -2.37 3.54 -6.53
N SER A 109 -3.70 3.73 -6.61
CA SER A 109 -4.35 4.25 -7.82
C SER A 109 -3.77 5.60 -8.29
N VAL A 110 -3.22 6.42 -7.38
CA VAL A 110 -2.56 7.68 -7.71
C VAL A 110 -1.22 7.45 -8.41
N VAL A 111 -0.40 6.54 -7.86
CA VAL A 111 0.93 6.20 -8.39
C VAL A 111 0.82 5.58 -9.77
N HIS A 112 -0.23 4.81 -10.00
CA HIS A 112 -0.53 4.18 -11.28
C HIS A 112 -0.92 5.18 -12.39
N ASN A 113 -1.53 6.30 -12.03
CA ASN A 113 -1.98 7.32 -12.98
C ASN A 113 -0.94 8.41 -13.26
N LEU A 114 0.29 8.24 -12.76
CA LEU A 114 1.41 9.13 -13.07
C LEU A 114 1.72 9.08 -14.57
N LYS A 115 1.21 10.09 -15.30
CA LYS A 115 1.44 10.19 -16.75
C LYS A 115 2.94 10.16 -17.07
N GLY A 116 3.25 9.29 -18.02
CA GLY A 116 4.38 9.26 -18.96
C GLY A 116 5.67 9.98 -18.57
N GLY A 117 6.67 9.20 -18.20
CA GLY A 117 8.07 9.54 -18.45
C GLY A 117 8.86 8.26 -18.64
N ALA A 118 9.66 8.16 -19.71
CA ALA A 118 10.47 6.99 -20.08
C ALA A 118 11.69 6.77 -19.15
N MET A 119 11.54 7.03 -17.84
CA MET A 119 12.60 6.86 -16.86
C MET A 119 12.61 5.42 -16.34
N PRO A 120 13.69 4.65 -16.53
CA PRO A 120 13.83 3.32 -15.93
C PRO A 120 13.69 3.41 -14.41
N PHE A 121 12.96 2.46 -13.81
CA PHE A 121 12.78 2.37 -12.35
C PHE A 121 12.13 3.60 -11.67
N LYS A 122 11.42 4.46 -12.42
CA LYS A 122 10.73 5.68 -11.93
C LYS A 122 9.96 5.42 -10.62
N HIS A 123 9.18 4.34 -10.58
CA HIS A 123 8.34 4.00 -9.43
C HIS A 123 9.14 3.49 -8.23
N SER A 124 10.10 2.58 -8.42
CA SER A 124 10.96 2.13 -7.32
C SER A 124 11.79 3.29 -6.72
N ILE A 125 12.20 4.24 -7.57
CA ILE A 125 12.84 5.48 -7.12
C ILE A 125 11.86 6.32 -6.28
N MET A 126 10.61 6.46 -6.72
CA MET A 126 9.57 7.17 -5.98
C MET A 126 9.30 6.55 -4.62
N GLU A 127 9.17 5.23 -4.58
CA GLU A 127 8.91 4.45 -3.38
C GLU A 127 9.99 4.68 -2.34
N VAL A 128 11.26 4.51 -2.72
CA VAL A 128 12.40 4.74 -1.83
C VAL A 128 12.48 6.20 -1.39
N LYS A 129 12.25 7.15 -2.31
CA LYS A 129 12.33 8.58 -1.99
C LYS A 129 11.22 9.00 -1.03
N SER A 130 9.99 8.56 -1.28
CA SER A 130 8.83 8.82 -0.40
C SER A 130 9.03 8.23 0.99
N ASP A 131 9.41 6.95 1.12
CA ASP A 131 9.70 6.32 2.41
C ASP A 131 10.84 7.01 3.17
N SER A 132 11.82 7.56 2.45
CA SER A 132 12.92 8.32 3.07
C SER A 132 12.49 9.68 3.64
N MET A 133 11.39 10.25 3.15
CA MET A 133 10.82 11.52 3.62
C MET A 133 9.92 11.34 4.84
N VAL A 134 9.43 10.13 5.08
CA VAL A 134 8.51 9.82 6.17
C VAL A 134 9.22 9.88 7.54
N ASN A 135 8.60 10.57 8.50
CA ASN A 135 9.14 10.77 9.85
C ASN A 135 9.37 9.42 10.59
N ARG A 136 10.40 9.37 11.45
CA ARG A 136 10.74 8.20 12.28
C ARG A 136 9.56 7.65 13.11
N LYS A 137 8.56 8.48 13.47
CA LYS A 137 7.36 8.04 14.20
C LYS A 137 6.60 6.93 13.45
N TYR A 138 6.44 7.04 12.13
CA TYR A 138 5.73 6.03 11.34
C TYR A 138 6.51 4.72 11.21
N ARG A 139 7.84 4.81 11.18
CA ARG A 139 8.70 3.62 11.30
C ARG A 139 8.55 2.93 12.65
N LYS A 140 8.37 3.69 13.74
CA LYS A 140 8.06 3.12 15.06
C LYS A 140 6.68 2.45 15.04
N MET A 141 5.67 3.09 14.45
CA MET A 141 4.35 2.48 14.30
C MET A 141 4.39 1.16 13.53
N LEU A 142 5.12 1.10 12.41
CA LEU A 142 5.31 -0.14 11.65
C LEU A 142 5.97 -1.25 12.50
N LYS A 143 6.94 -0.89 13.36
CA LYS A 143 7.62 -1.82 14.28
C LYS A 143 6.69 -2.34 15.37
N ASP A 144 5.78 -1.49 15.82
CA ASP A 144 4.89 -1.75 16.96
C ASP A 144 3.59 -2.48 16.53
N LEU A 145 3.43 -2.82 15.24
CA LEU A 145 2.32 -3.66 14.78
C LEU A 145 2.43 -5.07 15.39
N ASP A 146 1.45 -5.44 16.21
CA ASP A 146 1.41 -6.72 16.93
C ASP A 146 1.37 -7.94 15.99
N ALA A 147 2.22 -8.93 16.26
CA ALA A 147 2.34 -10.12 15.43
C ALA A 147 1.11 -11.05 15.52
N PHE A 148 0.43 -11.07 16.67
CA PHE A 148 -0.77 -11.90 16.85
C PHE A 148 -1.96 -11.34 16.06
N MET A 149 -2.17 -10.02 16.10
CA MET A 149 -3.13 -9.31 15.25
C MET A 149 -2.83 -9.56 13.77
N GLN A 150 -1.57 -9.43 13.35
CA GLN A 150 -1.16 -9.70 11.98
C GLN A 150 -1.55 -11.12 11.54
N LYS A 151 -1.24 -12.12 12.38
CA LYS A 151 -1.57 -13.53 12.10
C LYS A 151 -3.09 -13.76 11.96
N LYS A 152 -3.91 -13.11 12.79
CA LYS A 152 -5.38 -13.23 12.69
C LYS A 152 -5.91 -12.68 11.37
N ASN A 153 -5.42 -11.53 10.93
CA ASN A 153 -5.82 -10.93 9.67
C ASN A 153 -5.21 -11.65 8.45
N ASP A 154 -4.02 -12.25 8.61
CA ASP A 154 -3.41 -13.10 7.58
C ASP A 154 -4.29 -14.30 7.23
N VAL A 155 -4.96 -14.93 8.22
CA VAL A 155 -5.90 -16.04 7.96
C VAL A 155 -7.06 -15.56 7.07
N VAL A 156 -7.61 -14.38 7.36
CA VAL A 156 -8.68 -13.79 6.54
C VAL A 156 -8.21 -13.60 5.10
N LEU A 157 -6.98 -13.15 4.89
CA LEU A 157 -6.43 -13.01 3.54
C LEU A 157 -6.16 -14.35 2.86
N GLU A 158 -5.62 -15.33 3.57
CA GLU A 158 -5.34 -16.67 3.03
C GLU A 158 -6.64 -17.35 2.56
N ASP A 159 -7.76 -17.12 3.25
CA ASP A 159 -9.07 -17.66 2.89
C ASP A 159 -9.71 -16.98 1.65
N HIS A 160 -9.34 -15.73 1.33
CA HIS A 160 -10.02 -14.91 0.31
C HIS A 160 -9.13 -14.52 -0.87
N LEU A 161 -7.80 -14.64 -0.76
CA LEU A 161 -6.86 -14.29 -1.82
C LEU A 161 -6.31 -15.55 -2.48
N GLU A 162 -6.41 -15.60 -3.80
CA GLU A 162 -5.70 -16.61 -4.57
C GLU A 162 -4.21 -16.24 -4.68
N SER A 163 -3.33 -17.24 -4.56
CA SER A 163 -1.90 -17.09 -4.80
C SER A 163 -1.47 -18.01 -5.94
N LEU A 164 -0.91 -17.45 -7.03
CA LEU A 164 -0.56 -18.25 -8.21
C LEU A 164 0.86 -18.82 -8.18
N ILE A 165 1.85 -18.00 -7.83
CA ILE A 165 3.27 -18.37 -7.96
C ILE A 165 3.78 -19.05 -6.68
N PHE A 166 3.35 -18.56 -5.52
CA PHE A 166 3.82 -19.00 -4.22
C PHE A 166 2.66 -19.26 -3.28
N SER A 167 2.84 -20.13 -2.29
CA SER A 167 1.88 -20.24 -1.19
C SER A 167 1.74 -18.90 -0.45
N PHE A 168 0.59 -18.67 0.20
CA PHE A 168 0.39 -17.49 1.05
C PHE A 168 1.50 -17.34 2.10
N LYS A 169 1.94 -18.43 2.72
CA LYS A 169 3.05 -18.45 3.68
C LYS A 169 4.38 -17.97 3.09
N THR A 170 4.69 -18.37 1.86
CA THR A 170 5.90 -17.94 1.14
C THR A 170 5.82 -16.46 0.77
N ASN A 171 4.70 -16.04 0.18
CA ASN A 171 4.36 -14.63 -0.08
C ASN A 171 4.55 -13.78 1.18
N LYS A 172 4.00 -14.24 2.31
CA LYS A 172 4.11 -13.58 3.60
C LYS A 172 5.54 -13.46 4.11
N LYS A 173 6.36 -14.50 3.92
CA LYS A 173 7.77 -14.46 4.33
C LYS A 173 8.54 -13.40 3.54
N ILE A 174 8.30 -13.30 2.24
CA ILE A 174 8.93 -12.29 1.39
C ILE A 174 8.47 -10.89 1.78
N PHE A 175 7.16 -10.70 1.95
CA PHE A 175 6.57 -9.44 2.43
C PHE A 175 7.15 -9.00 3.79
N LYS A 176 7.32 -9.92 4.74
CA LYS A 176 7.99 -9.62 6.02
C LYS A 176 9.43 -9.15 5.82
N GLY A 177 10.16 -9.76 4.88
CA GLY A 177 11.50 -9.32 4.48
C GLY A 177 11.50 -7.87 3.98
N PHE A 178 10.53 -7.51 3.15
CA PHE A 178 10.34 -6.15 2.66
C PHE A 178 10.03 -5.15 3.78
N LEU A 179 9.10 -5.48 4.68
CA LEU A 179 8.83 -4.63 5.86
C LEU A 179 10.06 -4.46 6.76
N LEU A 180 10.92 -5.47 6.89
CA LEU A 180 12.17 -5.39 7.65
C LEU A 180 13.14 -4.37 7.04
N LEU A 181 13.23 -4.29 5.71
CA LEU A 181 14.02 -3.25 5.04
C LEU A 181 13.47 -1.86 5.36
N SER A 182 12.15 -1.68 5.31
CA SER A 182 11.52 -0.40 5.64
C SER A 182 11.66 0.02 7.11
N ARG A 183 11.97 -0.94 8.00
CA ARG A 183 12.24 -0.70 9.42
C ARG A 183 13.67 -0.19 9.69
N LEU A 184 14.55 -0.19 8.69
CA LEU A 184 15.93 0.27 8.86
C LEU A 184 15.99 1.81 8.92
N PRO A 185 16.83 2.39 9.78
CA PRO A 185 16.88 3.83 9.99
C PRO A 185 17.60 4.57 8.86
N ASN A 186 18.44 3.90 8.06
CA ASN A 186 19.39 4.55 7.18
C ASN A 186 19.05 4.35 5.69
N TYR A 187 18.21 5.25 5.17
CA TYR A 187 17.98 5.38 3.73
C TYR A 187 19.03 6.26 3.04
N ARG A 188 19.97 6.87 3.78
CA ARG A 188 20.96 7.81 3.22
C ARG A 188 21.84 7.20 2.12
N PRO A 189 22.35 5.95 2.25
CA PRO A 189 23.16 5.35 1.19
C PRO A 189 22.35 5.15 -0.10
N VAL A 190 21.10 4.69 0.01
CA VAL A 190 20.24 4.42 -1.14
C VAL A 190 19.74 5.72 -1.77
N SER A 191 19.22 6.64 -0.97
CA SER A 191 18.79 7.96 -1.45
C SER A 191 19.94 8.76 -2.05
N GLY A 192 21.15 8.66 -1.48
CA GLY A 192 22.37 9.26 -2.03
C GLY A 192 22.76 8.65 -3.38
N PHE A 193 22.71 7.31 -3.50
CA PHE A 193 22.94 6.62 -4.77
C PHE A 193 21.93 7.03 -5.85
N ILE A 194 20.64 7.05 -5.51
CA ILE A 194 19.56 7.47 -6.41
C ILE A 194 19.76 8.93 -6.85
N LYS A 195 20.01 9.85 -5.92
CA LYS A 195 20.26 11.27 -6.24
C LYS A 195 21.45 11.44 -7.17
N LYS A 196 22.53 10.68 -6.97
CA LYS A 196 23.73 10.75 -7.81
C LYS A 196 23.49 10.18 -9.22
N ARG A 197 22.71 9.09 -9.34
CA ARG A 197 22.49 8.38 -10.61
C ARG A 197 21.32 8.95 -11.43
N PHE A 198 20.34 9.56 -10.76
CA PHE A 198 19.10 10.12 -11.32
C PHE A 198 18.81 11.51 -10.74
N PRO A 199 19.65 12.52 -11.04
CA PRO A 199 19.53 13.87 -10.46
C PRO A 199 18.24 14.60 -10.88
N TYR A 200 17.71 14.29 -12.07
CA TYR A 200 16.42 14.79 -12.58
C TYR A 200 15.27 13.79 -12.36
N GLY A 201 15.36 12.94 -11.34
CA GLY A 201 14.28 12.06 -10.91
C GLY A 201 13.04 12.84 -10.43
N ILE A 202 12.03 12.12 -9.94
CA ILE A 202 10.76 12.69 -9.45
C ILE A 202 11.04 13.75 -8.38
N PRO A 203 10.68 15.02 -8.57
CA PRO A 203 10.77 16.09 -7.57
C PRO A 203 10.12 15.77 -6.22
N VAL A 204 10.57 16.44 -5.16
CA VAL A 204 9.97 16.28 -3.83
C VAL A 204 8.55 16.84 -3.77
N VAL A 205 8.30 17.96 -4.48
CA VAL A 205 6.97 18.58 -4.58
C VAL A 205 5.95 17.61 -5.17
N ASP A 206 6.29 16.93 -6.28
CA ASP A 206 5.47 15.89 -6.88
C ASP A 206 5.10 14.78 -5.89
N ILE A 207 6.05 14.34 -5.05
CA ILE A 207 5.78 13.31 -4.03
C ILE A 207 4.74 13.80 -3.02
N TYR A 208 4.84 15.06 -2.57
CA TYR A 208 3.84 15.63 -1.67
C TYR A 208 2.47 15.73 -2.34
N ASP A 209 2.41 16.20 -3.58
CA ASP A 209 1.16 16.30 -4.33
C ASP A 209 0.49 14.94 -4.51
N PHE A 210 1.26 13.89 -4.83
CA PHE A 210 0.73 12.53 -4.94
C PHE A 210 0.29 11.96 -3.59
N GLN A 211 0.98 12.31 -2.50
CA GLN A 211 0.53 11.93 -1.15
C GLN A 211 -0.78 12.63 -0.79
N GLN A 212 -0.95 13.91 -1.12
CA GLN A 212 -2.20 14.64 -0.88
C GLN A 212 -3.35 14.06 -1.72
N GLU A 213 -3.11 13.77 -2.99
CA GLU A 213 -4.09 13.13 -3.84
C GLU A 213 -4.45 11.72 -3.33
N SER A 214 -3.47 10.97 -2.81
CA SER A 214 -3.72 9.66 -2.18
C SER A 214 -4.66 9.80 -0.99
N LEU A 215 -4.40 10.77 -0.10
CA LEU A 215 -5.27 11.06 1.04
C LEU A 215 -6.67 11.48 0.59
N ARG A 216 -6.78 12.36 -0.40
CA ARG A 216 -8.06 12.82 -0.94
C ARG A 216 -8.91 11.62 -1.39
N ARG A 217 -8.31 10.69 -2.16
CA ARG A 217 -8.99 9.48 -2.61
C ARG A 217 -9.36 8.54 -1.46
N MET A 218 -8.48 8.36 -0.48
CA MET A 218 -8.77 7.55 0.71
C MET A 218 -9.96 8.12 1.51
N PHE A 219 -10.00 9.44 1.73
CA PHE A 219 -11.13 10.09 2.40
C PHE A 219 -12.42 9.99 1.59
N GLU A 220 -12.34 10.24 0.28
CA GLU A 220 -13.47 10.16 -0.64
C GLU A 220 -14.10 8.76 -0.62
N LEU A 221 -13.29 7.70 -0.70
CA LEU A 221 -13.76 6.32 -0.61
C LEU A 221 -14.39 6.02 0.75
N LEU A 222 -13.74 6.39 1.86
CA LEU A 222 -14.29 6.12 3.19
C LEU A 222 -15.56 6.93 3.50
N LYS A 223 -15.77 8.07 2.83
CA LYS A 223 -16.94 8.91 2.99
C LYS A 223 -18.13 8.40 2.17
N ASN A 224 -17.88 8.06 0.90
CA ASN A 224 -18.94 7.77 -0.08
C ASN A 224 -19.09 6.27 -0.39
N GLY A 225 -18.20 5.43 0.15
CA GLY A 225 -18.29 3.98 0.03
C GLY A 225 -18.30 3.51 -1.44
N ARG A 226 -19.30 2.70 -1.79
CA ARG A 226 -19.49 2.15 -3.15
C ARG A 226 -19.91 3.20 -4.18
N ASP A 227 -20.34 4.38 -3.75
CA ASP A 227 -20.71 5.50 -4.65
C ASP A 227 -19.53 6.43 -4.93
N SER A 228 -18.33 6.10 -4.44
CA SER A 228 -17.13 6.93 -4.60
C SER A 228 -16.64 6.98 -6.04
N ASP A 229 -16.30 8.19 -6.50
CA ASP A 229 -15.67 8.42 -7.81
C ASP A 229 -14.33 7.70 -7.99
N VAL A 230 -13.64 7.34 -6.89
CA VAL A 230 -12.36 6.61 -6.94
C VAL A 230 -12.53 5.23 -7.59
N LEU A 231 -13.71 4.64 -7.50
CA LEU A 231 -14.01 3.31 -8.06
C LEU A 231 -14.12 3.32 -9.59
N LYS A 232 -14.27 4.49 -10.22
CA LYS A 232 -14.30 4.64 -11.69
C LYS A 232 -12.94 4.37 -12.33
N GLU A 233 -11.88 4.39 -11.53
CA GLU A 233 -10.52 4.05 -11.95
C GLU A 233 -10.11 2.71 -11.35
N HIS A 234 -9.48 1.85 -12.15
CA HIS A 234 -8.94 0.59 -11.63
C HIS A 234 -7.78 0.89 -10.66
N PRO A 235 -7.60 0.14 -9.54
CA PRO A 235 -6.52 0.39 -8.58
C PRO A 235 -5.12 0.34 -9.22
N LEU A 236 -4.98 -0.48 -10.27
CA LEU A 236 -3.76 -0.60 -11.08
C LEU A 236 -3.64 0.45 -12.22
N GLY A 237 -4.50 1.47 -12.25
CA GLY A 237 -4.55 2.52 -13.28
C GLY A 237 -5.16 2.06 -14.61
N SER A 238 -4.98 2.88 -15.66
CA SER A 238 -5.57 2.69 -17.00
C SER A 238 -4.98 1.52 -17.82
N ILE A 239 -4.45 0.49 -17.18
CA ILE A 239 -3.99 -0.76 -17.83
C ILE A 239 -5.18 -1.50 -18.49
N SER A 240 -6.42 -1.03 -18.29
CA SER A 240 -7.64 -1.55 -18.93
C SER A 240 -7.67 -1.49 -20.46
N LYS A 241 -6.82 -0.71 -21.14
CA LYS A 241 -6.84 -0.62 -22.62
C LYS A 241 -6.01 -1.66 -23.36
N ARG A 242 -5.26 -2.55 -22.69
CA ARG A 242 -4.35 -3.50 -23.37
C ARG A 242 -4.80 -4.96 -23.39
N PHE A 243 -5.91 -5.29 -22.73
CA PHE A 243 -6.41 -6.66 -22.67
C PHE A 243 -7.94 -6.77 -22.81
N SER A 244 -8.59 -5.74 -23.38
CA SER A 244 -9.96 -5.83 -23.89
C SER A 244 -9.95 -6.21 -25.36
#